data_AF-A0A261QML4-F1
#
_entry.id   AF-A0A261QML4-F1
#
_cell.length_a   1.000
_cell.length_b   1.000
_cell.length_c   1.000
_cell.angle_alpha   90.00
_cell.angle_beta   90.00
_cell.angle_gamma   90.00
#
_symmetry.space_group_name_H-M   'P 1'
#
loop_
_entity.id
_entity.type
_entity.pdbx_description
1 polymer ?
#
loop_
_entity_poly.entity_id
_entity_poly.type
_entity_poly.pdbx_seq_one_letter_code
_entity_poly.pdbx_strand_id
1 'polypeptide(L)'
;TKLFELMLEDDEDLAVLAENGTIAGLTLDEVDRMSVRELRAALRKDEAALKRSQQLVAKKEKQLQQLSQQLAGKTSTTATSDEQAPLDTQQWVTLTLAGVGDRLKSERLRLGLSQEIFAERCGVKKLTQYNYEKSERHPDTAYLIAAKAIGVDLLFLITGERSDEVSALDVVRDEAEANLLTAFRHIPGATRDIAYRTLAAMAEKKATRHRA
;
A
#
# COMPACT_ATOMS: atom_id res chain seq x y z
N THR A 1 46.05 26.88 10.20
CA THR A 1 46.38 26.22 8.91
C THR A 1 45.30 25.20 8.66
N LYS A 2 44.48 25.33 7.61
CA LYS A 2 43.43 24.35 7.29
C LYS A 2 43.99 22.92 7.13
N LEU A 3 45.27 22.83 6.75
CA LEU A 3 46.04 21.58 6.72
C LEU A 3 46.22 20.90 8.08
N PHE A 4 46.20 21.66 9.18
CA PHE A 4 46.32 21.13 10.55
C PHE A 4 44.97 20.67 11.11
N GLU A 5 43.84 21.28 10.70
CA GLU A 5 42.50 20.77 11.04
C GLU A 5 42.21 19.46 10.30
N LEU A 6 42.58 19.36 9.02
CA LEU A 6 42.37 18.16 8.21
C LEU A 6 43.20 16.94 8.68
N MET A 7 44.31 17.19 9.38
CA MET A 7 45.18 16.14 9.93
C MET A 7 44.70 15.59 11.27
N LEU A 8 43.66 16.18 11.85
CA LEU A 8 43.08 15.78 13.13
C LEU A 8 41.72 15.08 12.97
N GLU A 9 41.19 14.99 11.74
CA GLU A 9 39.98 14.21 11.46
C GLU A 9 40.33 12.72 11.28
N ASP A 10 39.46 11.85 11.79
CA ASP A 10 39.60 10.40 11.69
C ASP A 10 39.44 9.93 10.22
N ASP A 11 40.12 8.85 9.84
CA ASP A 11 40.13 8.33 8.46
C ASP A 11 38.72 7.99 7.90
N GLU A 12 37.74 7.74 8.78
CA GLU A 12 36.34 7.54 8.39
C GLU A 12 35.63 8.84 7.98
N ASP A 13 35.95 9.97 8.61
CA ASP A 13 35.39 11.29 8.26
C ASP A 13 35.99 11.81 6.94
N LEU A 14 37.27 11.52 6.70
CA LEU A 14 37.94 11.74 5.41
C LEU A 14 37.31 10.92 4.27
N ALA A 15 36.82 9.71 4.55
CA ALA A 15 36.14 8.86 3.57
C ALA A 15 34.75 9.40 3.17
N VAL A 16 34.02 10.00 4.12
CA VAL A 16 32.71 10.61 3.85
C VAL A 16 32.83 11.87 2.97
N LEU A 17 33.94 12.62 3.08
CA LEU A 17 34.24 13.73 2.17
C LEU A 17 34.64 13.26 0.75
N ALA A 18 35.22 12.05 0.64
CA ALA A 18 35.57 11.45 -0.65
C ALA A 18 34.35 10.94 -1.43
N GLU A 19 33.26 10.51 -0.77
CA GLU A 19 32.16 9.82 -1.46
C GLU A 19 31.10 10.73 -2.09
N ASN A 20 31.09 12.04 -1.79
CA ASN A 20 30.12 12.99 -2.35
C ASN A 20 30.72 14.30 -2.87
N GLY A 21 31.95 14.25 -3.41
CA GLY A 21 32.66 15.40 -3.98
C GLY A 21 32.19 15.87 -5.36
N THR A 22 30.88 15.85 -5.64
CA THR A 22 30.33 16.30 -6.92
C THR A 22 29.61 17.64 -6.77
N ILE A 23 30.15 18.69 -7.36
CA ILE A 23 29.49 20.01 -7.45
C ILE A 23 28.95 20.14 -8.87
N ALA A 24 27.62 20.28 -9.04
CA ALA A 24 26.94 20.40 -10.33
C ALA A 24 27.22 19.25 -11.34
N GLY A 25 27.45 18.03 -10.86
CA GLY A 25 27.70 16.86 -11.72
C GLY A 25 29.15 16.72 -12.22
N LEU A 26 30.05 17.60 -11.78
CA LEU A 26 31.49 17.53 -12.07
C LEU A 26 32.26 17.12 -10.81
N THR A 27 33.27 16.29 -11.01
CA THR A 27 34.23 15.94 -9.94
C THR A 27 35.18 17.10 -9.67
N LEU A 28 35.69 17.19 -8.43
CA LEU A 28 36.63 18.25 -8.04
C LEU A 28 37.89 18.29 -8.92
N ASP A 29 38.37 17.13 -9.36
CA ASP A 29 39.52 16.98 -10.26
C ASP A 29 39.24 17.47 -11.69
N GLU A 30 38.00 17.36 -12.18
CA GLU A 30 37.60 17.90 -13.48
C GLU A 30 37.53 19.43 -13.43
N VAL A 31 37.04 19.98 -12.32
CA VAL A 31 36.94 21.42 -12.08
C VAL A 31 38.33 22.08 -12.02
N ASP A 32 39.31 21.43 -11.41
CA ASP A 32 40.69 21.95 -11.31
C ASP A 32 41.44 21.90 -12.66
N ARG A 33 41.07 20.96 -13.54
CA ARG A 33 41.62 20.84 -14.91
C ARG A 33 40.97 21.80 -15.91
N MET A 34 39.78 22.32 -15.60
CA MET A 34 39.08 23.28 -16.46
C MET A 34 39.63 24.68 -16.26
N SER A 35 39.82 25.40 -17.36
CA SER A 35 40.17 26.82 -17.29
C SER A 35 39.03 27.64 -16.69
N VAL A 36 39.36 28.79 -16.06
CA VAL A 36 38.37 29.73 -15.49
C VAL A 36 37.29 30.14 -16.51
N ARG A 37 37.63 30.15 -17.80
CA ARG A 37 36.70 30.43 -18.91
C ARG A 37 35.69 29.32 -19.12
N GLU A 38 36.11 28.07 -18.99
CA GLU A 38 35.26 26.88 -19.14
C GLU A 38 34.34 26.71 -17.93
N LEU A 39 34.84 26.95 -16.71
CA LEU A 39 34.02 26.95 -15.50
C LEU A 39 32.89 27.99 -15.57
N ARG A 40 33.23 29.22 -16.01
CA ARG A 40 32.22 30.28 -16.22
C ARG A 40 31.24 29.95 -17.34
N ALA A 41 31.66 29.22 -18.36
CA ALA A 41 30.77 28.80 -19.44
C ALA A 41 29.80 27.69 -18.99
N ALA A 42 30.28 26.74 -18.19
CA ALA A 42 29.46 25.70 -17.57
C ALA A 42 28.41 26.30 -16.62
N LEU A 43 28.83 27.18 -15.70
CA LEU A 43 27.92 27.89 -14.78
C LEU A 43 26.83 28.66 -15.52
N ARG A 44 27.18 29.40 -16.59
CA ARG A 44 26.18 30.12 -17.41
C ARG A 44 25.20 29.18 -18.11
N LYS A 45 25.66 28.01 -18.56
CA LYS A 45 24.81 27.00 -19.22
C LYS A 45 23.81 26.42 -18.22
N ASP A 46 24.26 26.12 -17.01
CA ASP A 46 23.44 25.56 -15.94
C ASP A 46 22.44 26.57 -15.39
N GLU A 47 22.87 27.83 -15.19
CA GLU A 47 21.95 28.92 -14.83
C GLU A 47 20.88 29.14 -15.90
N ALA A 48 21.25 29.07 -17.19
CA ALA A 48 20.30 29.16 -18.29
C ALA A 48 19.34 27.95 -18.33
N ALA A 49 19.82 26.74 -18.03
CA ALA A 49 18.98 25.54 -17.95
C ALA A 49 18.01 25.61 -16.76
N LEU A 50 18.49 26.04 -15.59
CA LEU A 50 17.67 26.23 -14.39
C LEU A 50 16.57 27.28 -14.64
N LYS A 51 16.92 28.42 -15.25
CA LYS A 51 15.96 29.46 -15.60
C LYS A 51 14.90 28.97 -16.60
N ARG A 52 15.28 28.17 -17.61
CA ARG A 52 14.33 27.53 -18.54
C ARG A 52 13.38 26.59 -17.82
N SER A 53 13.89 25.78 -16.89
CA SER A 53 13.07 24.87 -16.08
C SER A 53 12.07 25.64 -15.21
N GLN A 54 12.53 26.68 -14.51
CA GLN A 54 11.67 27.56 -13.69
C GLN A 54 10.58 28.25 -14.53
N GLN A 55 10.92 28.73 -15.73
CA GLN A 55 9.95 29.33 -16.65
C GLN A 55 8.90 28.32 -17.14
N LEU A 56 9.31 27.07 -17.40
CA LEU A 56 8.39 26.01 -17.80
C LEU A 56 7.42 25.65 -16.66
N VAL A 57 7.92 25.55 -15.43
CA VAL A 57 7.10 25.31 -14.23
C VAL A 57 6.07 26.43 -14.07
N ALA A 58 6.50 27.70 -14.08
CA ALA A 58 5.58 28.83 -13.97
C ALA A 58 4.55 28.90 -15.12
N LYS A 59 4.94 28.50 -16.33
CA LYS A 59 4.00 28.41 -17.47
C LYS A 59 2.97 27.29 -17.25
N LYS A 60 3.41 26.13 -16.77
CA LYS A 60 2.53 24.99 -16.45
C LYS A 60 1.58 25.33 -15.30
N GLU A 61 2.03 26.02 -14.26
CA GLU A 61 1.19 26.48 -13.15
C GLU A 61 0.06 27.41 -13.64
N LYS A 62 0.39 28.36 -14.52
CA LYS A 62 -0.62 29.23 -15.15
C LYS A 62 -1.61 28.44 -16.02
N GLN A 63 -1.13 27.45 -16.77
CA GLN A 63 -2.01 26.59 -17.58
C GLN A 63 -2.94 25.75 -16.70
N LEU A 64 -2.44 25.22 -15.57
CA LEU A 64 -3.25 24.49 -14.59
C LEU A 64 -4.34 25.39 -14.00
N GLN A 65 -4.02 26.64 -13.67
CA GLN A 65 -5.01 27.61 -13.19
C GLN A 65 -6.03 27.98 -14.27
N GLN A 66 -5.61 28.12 -15.52
CA GLN A 66 -6.55 28.39 -16.63
C GLN A 66 -7.47 27.21 -16.91
N LEU A 67 -6.94 25.98 -16.91
CA LEU A 67 -7.72 24.76 -17.07
C LEU A 67 -8.71 24.59 -15.91
N SER A 68 -8.28 24.80 -14.66
CA SER A 68 -9.17 24.72 -13.51
C SER A 68 -10.29 25.76 -13.58
N GLN A 69 -10.00 26.98 -14.03
CA GLN A 69 -11.01 28.03 -14.21
C GLN A 69 -11.96 27.74 -15.39
N GLN A 70 -11.46 27.16 -16.48
CA GLN A 70 -12.29 26.72 -17.61
C GLN A 70 -13.22 25.56 -17.25
N LEU A 71 -12.76 24.65 -16.39
CA LEU A 71 -13.57 23.57 -15.86
C LEU A 71 -14.66 24.12 -14.93
N ALA A 72 -14.33 25.05 -14.03
CA ALA A 72 -15.30 25.72 -13.16
C ALA A 72 -16.36 26.53 -13.91
N GLY A 73 -16.02 27.08 -15.09
CA GLY A 73 -16.97 27.80 -15.95
C GLY A 73 -17.90 26.89 -16.77
N LYS A 74 -17.59 25.60 -16.90
CA LYS A 74 -18.33 24.66 -17.77
C LYS A 74 -19.36 23.80 -17.01
N THR A 75 -19.38 23.89 -15.67
CA THR A 75 -20.26 23.08 -14.80
C THR A 75 -21.63 23.73 -14.50
N SER A 76 -21.96 24.90 -15.07
CA SER A 76 -23.21 25.60 -14.69
C SER A 76 -24.47 25.26 -15.54
N THR A 77 -24.49 24.23 -16.39
CA THR A 77 -25.66 23.97 -17.26
C THR A 77 -26.18 22.53 -17.36
N THR A 78 -25.82 21.62 -16.45
CA THR A 78 -26.54 20.32 -16.34
C THR A 78 -26.63 19.88 -14.89
N ALA A 79 -27.80 20.12 -14.30
CA ALA A 79 -28.24 19.51 -13.05
C ALA A 79 -28.55 18.02 -13.30
N THR A 80 -27.75 17.15 -12.71
CA THR A 80 -28.11 15.78 -12.31
C THR A 80 -27.11 15.33 -11.25
N SER A 81 -27.64 14.89 -10.12
CA SER A 81 -26.98 14.16 -9.04
C SER A 81 -25.95 13.13 -9.54
N ASP A 82 -24.67 13.40 -9.29
CA ASP A 82 -23.56 12.46 -9.05
C ASP A 82 -22.25 13.21 -9.29
N GLU A 83 -21.71 13.85 -8.26
CA GLU A 83 -20.35 14.39 -8.29
C GLU A 83 -19.69 14.15 -6.93
N GLN A 84 -19.31 12.90 -6.67
CA GLN A 84 -18.34 12.56 -5.64
C GLN A 84 -17.08 13.40 -5.92
N ALA A 85 -16.85 14.40 -5.07
CA ALA A 85 -15.60 15.13 -5.02
C ALA A 85 -14.43 14.14 -5.06
N PRO A 86 -13.33 14.42 -5.79
CA PRO A 86 -12.18 13.52 -5.80
C PRO A 86 -11.70 13.38 -4.36
N LEU A 87 -11.97 12.23 -3.74
CA LEU A 87 -11.39 11.88 -2.45
C LEU A 87 -9.88 12.02 -2.64
N ASP A 88 -9.28 12.99 -1.95
CA ASP A 88 -7.84 13.08 -1.85
C ASP A 88 -7.34 11.70 -1.43
N THR A 89 -6.64 11.03 -2.34
CA THR A 89 -6.24 9.63 -2.17
C THR A 89 -5.39 9.48 -0.90
N GLN A 90 -4.68 10.55 -0.51
CA GLN A 90 -3.93 10.61 0.75
C GLN A 90 -4.87 10.70 1.97
N GLN A 91 -5.94 11.48 1.88
CA GLN A 91 -6.95 11.58 2.93
C GLN A 91 -7.71 10.25 3.11
N TRP A 92 -8.05 9.56 2.02
CA TRP A 92 -8.66 8.23 2.08
C TRP A 92 -7.74 7.20 2.74
N VAL A 93 -6.47 7.13 2.33
CA VAL A 93 -5.49 6.22 2.94
C VAL A 93 -5.32 6.51 4.43
N THR A 94 -5.23 7.78 4.81
CA THR A 94 -5.09 8.21 6.20
C THR A 94 -6.30 7.83 7.05
N LEU A 95 -7.52 8.12 6.57
CA LEU A 95 -8.76 7.81 7.27
C LEU A 95 -8.95 6.29 7.43
N THR A 96 -8.58 5.55 6.38
CA THR A 96 -8.70 4.10 6.34
C THR A 96 -7.77 3.45 7.36
N LEU A 97 -6.49 3.83 7.35
CA LEU A 97 -5.44 3.33 8.25
C LEU A 97 -5.74 3.62 9.72
N ALA A 98 -6.29 4.80 10.03
CA ALA A 98 -6.65 5.17 11.40
C ALA A 98 -7.63 4.17 12.04
N GLY A 99 -8.57 3.62 11.27
CA GLY A 99 -9.56 2.64 11.74
C GLY A 99 -9.19 1.17 11.55
N VAL A 100 -8.06 0.84 10.89
CA VAL A 100 -7.68 -0.57 10.62
C VAL A 100 -7.45 -1.34 11.93
N GLY A 101 -6.82 -0.73 12.94
CA GLY A 101 -6.55 -1.39 14.22
C GLY A 101 -7.83 -1.82 14.95
N ASP A 102 -8.84 -0.94 14.98
CA ASP A 102 -10.15 -1.25 15.57
C ASP A 102 -10.89 -2.35 14.81
N ARG A 103 -10.81 -2.34 13.47
CA ARG A 103 -11.40 -3.40 12.64
C ARG A 103 -10.69 -4.73 12.82
N LEU A 104 -9.36 -4.74 12.95
CA LEU A 104 -8.57 -5.94 13.25
C LEU A 104 -8.96 -6.53 14.61
N LYS A 105 -9.11 -5.68 15.62
CA LYS A 105 -9.59 -6.08 16.95
C LYS A 105 -11.02 -6.62 16.89
N SER A 106 -11.90 -5.98 16.13
CA SER A 106 -13.28 -6.44 15.91
C SER A 106 -13.30 -7.85 15.30
N GLU A 107 -12.49 -8.10 14.27
CA GLU A 107 -12.39 -9.42 13.62
C GLU A 107 -11.82 -10.48 14.56
N ARG A 108 -10.79 -10.15 15.33
CA ARG A 108 -10.27 -11.08 16.36
C ARG A 108 -11.34 -11.45 17.39
N LEU A 109 -12.09 -10.46 17.89
CA LEU A 109 -13.16 -10.68 18.86
C LEU A 109 -14.32 -11.47 18.26
N ARG A 110 -14.67 -11.22 16.99
CA ARG A 110 -15.67 -12.01 16.23
C ARG A 110 -15.28 -13.48 16.16
N LEU A 111 -14.00 -13.78 15.99
CA LEU A 111 -13.47 -15.15 16.00
C LEU A 111 -13.33 -15.75 17.41
N GLY A 112 -13.65 -14.99 18.48
CA GLY A 112 -13.57 -15.45 19.87
C GLY A 112 -12.13 -15.66 20.37
N LEU A 113 -11.13 -15.07 19.70
CA LEU A 113 -9.72 -15.34 19.99
C LEU A 113 -9.14 -14.29 20.95
N SER A 114 -8.31 -14.76 21.89
CA SER A 114 -7.48 -13.86 22.70
C SER A 114 -6.40 -13.23 21.83
N GLN A 115 -5.86 -12.09 22.27
CA GLN A 115 -4.80 -11.38 21.55
C GLN A 115 -3.54 -12.25 21.35
N GLU A 116 -3.27 -13.12 22.32
CA GLU A 116 -2.13 -14.02 22.32
C GLU A 116 -2.29 -15.15 21.30
N ILE A 117 -3.45 -15.83 21.32
CA ILE A 117 -3.75 -16.93 20.39
C ILE A 117 -3.84 -16.39 18.96
N PHE A 118 -4.44 -15.22 18.75
CA PHE A 118 -4.53 -14.61 17.44
C PHE A 118 -3.16 -14.24 16.88
N ALA A 119 -2.28 -13.65 17.71
CA ALA A 119 -0.91 -13.33 17.33
C ALA A 119 -0.14 -14.58 16.91
N GLU A 120 -0.21 -15.64 17.71
CA GLU A 120 0.44 -16.92 17.45
C GLU A 120 -0.01 -17.53 16.12
N ARG A 121 -1.33 -17.53 15.86
CA ARG A 121 -1.90 -18.03 14.60
C ARG A 121 -1.49 -17.20 13.39
N CYS A 122 -1.21 -15.91 13.57
CA CYS A 122 -0.68 -15.04 12.54
C CYS A 122 0.87 -15.00 12.49
N GLY A 123 1.56 -15.85 13.27
CA GLY A 123 3.01 -15.95 13.26
C GLY A 123 3.75 -14.77 13.91
N VAL A 124 3.09 -14.00 14.76
CA VAL A 124 3.67 -12.82 15.43
C VAL A 124 3.56 -12.90 16.95
N LYS A 125 4.32 -12.05 17.64
CA LYS A 125 4.26 -11.95 19.11
C LYS A 125 2.99 -11.19 19.54
N LYS A 126 2.48 -11.47 20.75
CA LYS A 126 1.35 -10.75 21.37
C LYS A 126 1.51 -9.23 21.38
N LEU A 127 2.73 -8.73 21.62
CA LEU A 127 3.02 -7.29 21.59
C LEU A 127 2.85 -6.71 20.17
N THR A 128 3.23 -7.45 19.14
CA THR A 128 3.04 -7.05 17.74
C THR A 128 1.56 -6.90 17.43
N GLN A 129 0.74 -7.88 17.84
CA GLN A 129 -0.72 -7.81 17.72
C GLN A 129 -1.31 -6.58 18.43
N TYR A 130 -0.80 -6.27 19.63
CA TYR A 130 -1.19 -5.09 20.37
C TYR A 130 -0.88 -3.79 19.63
N ASN A 131 0.32 -3.67 19.07
CA ASN A 131 0.70 -2.48 18.32
C ASN A 131 -0.14 -2.32 17.04
N TYR A 132 -0.55 -3.42 16.40
CA TYR A 132 -1.46 -3.38 15.25
C TYR A 132 -2.88 -2.94 15.64
N GLU A 133 -3.44 -3.49 16.72
CA GLU A 133 -4.78 -3.11 17.20
C GLU A 133 -4.83 -1.67 17.71
N LYS A 134 -3.70 -1.09 18.13
CA LYS A 134 -3.57 0.32 18.53
C LYS A 134 -3.21 1.24 17.35
N SER A 135 -3.09 0.71 16.14
CA SER A 135 -2.66 1.45 14.94
C SER A 135 -1.28 2.11 15.07
N GLU A 136 -0.41 1.65 16.00
CA GLU A 136 0.97 2.12 16.14
C GLU A 136 1.91 1.50 15.10
N ARG A 137 1.52 0.34 14.57
CA ARG A 137 2.17 -0.33 13.44
C ARG A 137 1.09 -0.91 12.53
N HIS A 138 1.48 -1.23 11.30
CA HIS A 138 0.59 -1.88 10.34
C HIS A 138 1.02 -3.32 10.07
N PRO A 139 0.07 -4.25 9.91
CA PRO A 139 0.40 -5.62 9.54
C PRO A 139 0.97 -5.67 8.12
N ASP A 140 1.92 -6.57 7.91
CA ASP A 140 2.48 -6.84 6.60
C ASP A 140 1.62 -7.87 5.84
N THR A 141 1.99 -8.11 4.57
CA THR A 141 1.24 -9.04 3.72
C THR A 141 1.28 -10.48 4.25
N ALA A 142 2.40 -10.93 4.84
CA ALA A 142 2.52 -12.29 5.39
C ALA A 142 1.53 -12.50 6.55
N TYR A 143 1.43 -11.52 7.45
CA TYR A 143 0.45 -11.50 8.51
C TYR A 143 -0.99 -11.52 7.95
N LEU A 144 -1.30 -10.69 6.95
CA LEU A 144 -2.65 -10.61 6.39
C LEU A 144 -3.08 -11.92 5.70
N ILE A 145 -2.14 -12.63 5.06
CA ILE A 145 -2.39 -13.96 4.50
C ILE A 145 -2.74 -14.95 5.61
N ALA A 146 -1.97 -14.98 6.70
CA ALA A 146 -2.25 -15.85 7.84
C ALA A 146 -3.58 -15.47 8.53
N ALA A 147 -3.87 -14.18 8.66
CA ALA A 147 -5.12 -13.65 9.18
C ALA A 147 -6.32 -14.09 8.32
N LYS A 148 -6.23 -14.02 6.99
CA LYS A 148 -7.28 -14.53 6.11
C LYS A 148 -7.49 -16.04 6.32
N ALA A 149 -6.41 -16.81 6.45
CA ALA A 149 -6.49 -18.26 6.65
C ALA A 149 -7.23 -18.67 7.93
N ILE A 150 -7.18 -17.84 8.98
CA ILE A 150 -7.91 -18.08 10.23
C ILE A 150 -9.35 -17.54 10.21
N GLY A 151 -9.80 -16.98 9.08
CA GLY A 151 -11.17 -16.53 8.84
C GLY A 151 -11.41 -15.03 9.05
N VAL A 152 -10.36 -14.20 9.04
CA VAL A 152 -10.50 -12.73 9.05
C VAL A 152 -11.06 -12.26 7.71
N ASP A 153 -12.04 -11.38 7.76
CA ASP A 153 -12.54 -10.67 6.59
C ASP A 153 -11.59 -9.51 6.23
N LEU A 154 -10.72 -9.75 5.25
CA LEU A 154 -9.79 -8.73 4.76
C LEU A 154 -10.50 -7.56 4.07
N LEU A 155 -11.68 -7.79 3.47
CA LEU A 155 -12.45 -6.70 2.86
C LEU A 155 -12.90 -5.75 3.97
N PHE A 156 -13.53 -6.28 5.01
CA PHE A 156 -13.91 -5.49 6.18
C PHE A 156 -12.69 -4.80 6.83
N LEU A 157 -11.58 -5.52 6.99
CA LEU A 157 -10.38 -4.94 7.57
C LEU A 157 -9.87 -3.72 6.78
N ILE A 158 -9.88 -3.79 5.45
CA ILE A 158 -9.35 -2.73 4.58
C ILE A 158 -10.39 -1.63 4.36
N THR A 159 -11.62 -1.94 3.98
CA THR A 159 -12.62 -0.95 3.53
C THR A 159 -13.60 -0.54 4.63
N GLY A 160 -13.76 -1.35 5.68
CA GLY A 160 -14.80 -1.18 6.68
C GLY A 160 -16.15 -1.77 6.28
N GLU A 161 -16.28 -2.27 5.06
CA GLU A 161 -17.50 -2.93 4.57
C GLU A 161 -17.39 -4.44 4.79
N ARG A 162 -18.38 -5.05 5.46
CA ARG A 162 -18.39 -6.50 5.65
C ARG A 162 -18.67 -7.18 4.31
N SER A 163 -17.87 -8.19 3.98
CA SER A 163 -18.24 -9.12 2.93
C SER A 163 -19.48 -9.90 3.37
N ASP A 164 -20.39 -10.19 2.44
CA ASP A 164 -21.51 -11.08 2.72
C ASP A 164 -20.98 -12.39 3.35
N GLU A 165 -21.65 -12.89 4.40
CA GLU A 165 -21.15 -13.95 5.31
C GLU A 165 -20.57 -15.20 4.60
N VAL A 166 -20.97 -15.44 3.35
CA VAL A 166 -20.50 -16.53 2.50
C VAL A 166 -19.02 -16.38 2.10
N SER A 167 -18.52 -15.16 1.94
CA SER A 167 -17.18 -14.87 1.40
C SER A 167 -16.07 -14.85 2.47
N ALA A 168 -16.44 -14.69 3.75
CA ALA A 168 -15.50 -14.76 4.87
C ALA A 168 -14.92 -16.16 5.07
N LEU A 169 -15.63 -17.21 4.63
CA LEU A 169 -15.23 -18.62 4.76
C LEU A 169 -14.49 -19.21 3.54
N ASP A 170 -14.31 -18.46 2.44
CA ASP A 170 -13.61 -18.94 1.23
C ASP A 170 -12.07 -18.96 1.41
N VAL A 171 -11.59 -19.67 2.43
CA VAL A 171 -10.23 -20.18 2.45
C VAL A 171 -10.33 -21.64 2.09
N VAL A 172 -9.75 -22.03 0.97
CA VAL A 172 -9.53 -23.44 0.65
C VAL A 172 -8.76 -24.05 1.81
N ARG A 173 -9.42 -24.86 2.64
CA ARG A 173 -8.90 -25.28 3.95
C ARG A 173 -7.78 -26.31 3.83
N ASP A 174 -7.82 -27.10 2.76
CA ASP A 174 -6.87 -28.17 2.50
C ASP A 174 -6.79 -28.52 1.00
N GLU A 175 -5.83 -29.37 0.66
CA GLU A 175 -5.59 -29.83 -0.71
C GLU A 175 -6.80 -30.57 -1.31
N ALA A 176 -7.60 -31.25 -0.47
CA ALA A 176 -8.80 -31.95 -0.94
C ALA A 176 -9.89 -30.95 -1.36
N GLU A 177 -10.07 -29.85 -0.62
CA GLU A 177 -10.97 -28.75 -0.99
C GLU A 177 -10.48 -28.01 -2.26
N ALA A 178 -9.17 -27.81 -2.41
CA ALA A 178 -8.58 -27.22 -3.61
C ALA A 178 -8.86 -28.06 -4.86
N ASN A 179 -8.67 -29.37 -4.72
CA ASN A 179 -8.91 -30.35 -5.77
C ASN A 179 -10.41 -30.46 -6.10
N LEU A 180 -11.28 -30.38 -5.09
CA LEU A 180 -12.73 -30.38 -5.28
C LEU A 180 -13.20 -29.16 -6.10
N LEU A 181 -12.73 -27.96 -5.75
CA LEU A 181 -13.07 -26.73 -6.47
C LEU A 181 -12.53 -26.75 -7.90
N THR A 182 -11.31 -27.24 -8.08
CA THR A 182 -10.70 -27.40 -9.41
C THR A 182 -11.51 -28.38 -10.25
N ALA A 183 -11.87 -29.55 -9.71
CA ALA A 183 -12.70 -30.51 -10.41
C ALA A 183 -14.07 -29.92 -10.77
N PHE A 184 -14.74 -29.26 -9.83
CA PHE A 184 -16.07 -28.67 -10.02
C PHE A 184 -16.11 -27.63 -11.14
N ARG A 185 -15.06 -26.80 -11.28
CA ARG A 185 -14.93 -25.80 -12.35
C ARG A 185 -14.87 -26.40 -13.76
N HIS A 186 -14.39 -27.64 -13.89
CA HIS A 186 -14.23 -28.34 -15.16
C HIS A 186 -15.42 -29.27 -15.50
N ILE A 187 -16.42 -29.38 -14.62
CA ILE A 187 -17.62 -30.18 -14.87
C ILE A 187 -18.60 -29.41 -15.79
N PRO A 188 -19.17 -30.04 -16.85
CA PRO A 188 -20.22 -29.46 -17.68
C PRO A 188 -21.49 -29.11 -16.89
N GLY A 189 -22.20 -28.05 -17.29
CA GLY A 189 -23.28 -27.43 -16.49
C GLY A 189 -24.36 -28.37 -15.96
N ALA A 190 -24.84 -29.33 -16.76
CA ALA A 190 -25.86 -30.29 -16.33
C ALA A 190 -25.37 -31.23 -15.21
N THR A 191 -24.12 -31.67 -15.28
CA THR A 191 -23.48 -32.54 -14.28
C THR A 191 -23.09 -31.74 -13.04
N ARG A 192 -22.80 -30.45 -13.19
CA ARG A 192 -22.47 -29.54 -12.09
C ARG A 192 -23.67 -29.31 -11.15
N ASP A 193 -24.88 -29.18 -11.71
CA ASP A 193 -26.12 -29.06 -10.92
C ASP A 193 -26.39 -30.33 -10.10
N ILE A 194 -26.16 -31.51 -10.68
CA ILE A 194 -26.27 -32.79 -9.97
C ILE A 194 -25.28 -32.83 -8.81
N ALA A 195 -23.99 -32.55 -9.08
CA ALA A 195 -22.95 -32.55 -8.06
C ALA A 195 -23.29 -31.62 -6.89
N TYR A 196 -23.76 -30.40 -7.19
CA TYR A 196 -24.22 -29.44 -6.20
C TYR A 196 -25.37 -29.98 -5.34
N ARG A 197 -26.42 -30.54 -5.96
CA ARG A 197 -27.57 -31.11 -5.21
C ARG A 197 -27.17 -32.25 -4.29
N THR A 198 -26.28 -33.14 -4.72
CA THR A 198 -25.78 -34.23 -3.87
C THR A 198 -25.00 -33.71 -2.67
N LEU A 199 -24.11 -32.74 -2.88
CA LEU A 199 -23.32 -32.15 -1.80
C LEU A 199 -24.21 -31.39 -0.81
N ALA A 200 -25.21 -30.65 -1.29
CA ALA A 200 -26.20 -29.96 -0.46
C ALA A 200 -27.00 -30.95 0.40
N ALA A 201 -27.50 -32.04 -0.21
CA ALA A 201 -28.24 -33.08 0.52
C ALA A 201 -27.37 -33.80 1.58
N MET A 202 -26.09 -34.01 1.30
CA MET A 202 -25.14 -34.56 2.28
C MET A 202 -24.89 -33.62 3.46
N ALA A 203 -24.84 -32.32 3.21
CA ALA A 203 -24.65 -31.30 4.24
C ALA A 203 -25.89 -31.20 5.17
N GLU A 204 -27.10 -31.17 4.61
CA GLU A 204 -28.35 -31.14 5.38
C GLU A 204 -28.53 -32.39 6.25
N LYS A 205 -28.21 -33.57 5.72
CA LYS A 205 -28.35 -34.85 6.44
C LYS A 205 -27.40 -34.96 7.64
N LYS A 206 -26.25 -34.29 7.59
CA LYS A 206 -25.30 -34.19 8.72
C LYS A 206 -25.85 -33.27 9.82
N ALA A 207 -26.48 -32.15 9.47
CA ALA A 207 -27.09 -31.23 10.43
C ALA A 207 -28.25 -31.87 11.21
N THR A 208 -29.05 -32.73 10.57
CA THR A 208 -30.16 -33.45 11.23
C THR A 208 -29.70 -34.53 12.20
N ARG A 209 -28.54 -35.16 11.98
CA ARG A 209 -28.00 -36.21 12.88
C ARG A 209 -27.36 -35.68 14.15
N HIS A 210 -27.03 -34.39 14.21
CA HIS A 210 -26.38 -33.78 15.39
C HIS A 210 -27.40 -33.12 16.34
N ARG A 211 -28.66 -33.01 15.94
CA ARG A 211 -29.78 -32.42 16.72
C ARG A 211 -30.72 -33.46 17.37
N ALA A 212 -30.50 -34.74 17.14
CA ALA A 212 -31.24 -35.86 17.73
C ALA A 212 -30.35 -36.62 18.72
#